data_AF-A0A5E4N660-F1
#
_entry.id   AF-A0A5E4N660-F1
#
_cell.length_a   1.000
_cell.length_b   1.000
_cell.length_c   1.000
_cell.angle_alpha   90.00
_cell.angle_beta   90.00
_cell.angle_gamma   90.00
#
_symmetry.space_group_name_H-M   'P 1'
#
loop_
_entity.id
_entity.type
_entity.pdbx_description
1 polymer ?
#
loop_
_entity_poly.entity_id
_entity_poly.type
_entity_poly.pdbx_seq_one_letter_code
_entity_poly.pdbx_strand_id
1 'polypeptide(L)'
;MKLLTHNLLSSKSLKNVKVGYPLRIVAKDVKISEKEFNMEFVTKMIPKLDWKVLVEAAIQIGHGNGLPEQLVDDYEEDEDLLKKIHHILMEVSLTVSNLFLMKY
;
A
#
# COMPACT_ATOMS: atom_id res chain seq x y z
N MET A 1 2.71 9.48 6.37
CA MET A 1 1.61 8.49 6.26
C MET A 1 2.17 7.17 5.75
N LYS A 2 1.72 6.03 6.27
CA LYS A 2 2.12 4.71 5.76
C LYS A 2 1.29 4.32 4.53
N LEU A 3 1.83 3.47 3.67
CA LEU A 3 1.05 2.93 2.55
C LEU A 3 -0.14 2.09 3.01
N LEU A 4 -0.04 1.44 4.17
CA LEU A 4 -1.18 0.78 4.80
C LEU A 4 -2.35 1.75 5.01
N THR A 5 -2.07 2.94 5.52
CA THR A 5 -3.11 3.97 5.73
C THR A 5 -3.69 4.42 4.40
N HIS A 6 -2.85 4.66 3.39
CA HIS A 6 -3.30 5.02 2.04
C HIS A 6 -4.26 3.98 1.46
N ASN A 7 -3.92 2.70 1.54
CA ASN A 7 -4.70 1.63 0.95
C ASN A 7 -6.11 1.53 1.57
N LEU A 8 -6.26 1.90 2.84
CA LEU A 8 -7.53 1.94 3.55
C LEU A 8 -8.31 3.26 3.38
N LEU A 9 -7.70 4.31 2.81
CA LEU A 9 -8.33 5.60 2.62
C LEU A 9 -9.20 5.63 1.36
N SER A 10 -10.46 5.99 1.52
CA SER A 10 -11.41 6.18 0.43
C SER A 10 -12.19 7.47 0.62
N SER A 11 -12.45 8.18 -0.48
CA SER A 11 -13.29 9.38 -0.50
C SER A 11 -14.74 9.09 -0.92
N LYS A 12 -15.12 7.80 -1.00
CA LYS A 12 -16.50 7.38 -1.32
C LYS A 12 -17.55 7.93 -0.35
N SER A 13 -17.15 8.29 0.87
CA SER A 13 -18.03 8.88 1.89
C SER A 13 -18.26 10.39 1.72
N LEU A 14 -17.55 11.07 0.80
CA LEU A 14 -17.72 12.50 0.54
C LEU A 14 -18.92 12.75 -0.38
N LYS A 15 -19.71 13.79 -0.07
CA LYS A 15 -20.86 14.21 -0.91
C LYS A 15 -20.38 14.54 -2.32
N ASN A 16 -21.11 14.04 -3.33
CA ASN A 16 -20.87 14.23 -4.76
C ASN A 16 -19.64 13.51 -5.35
N VAL A 17 -19.00 12.60 -4.62
CA VAL A 17 -17.94 11.74 -5.17
C VAL A 17 -18.54 10.44 -5.71
N LYS A 18 -18.51 10.24 -7.03
CA LYS A 18 -18.97 9.00 -7.69
C LYS A 18 -17.91 7.90 -7.69
N VAL A 19 -16.64 8.27 -7.85
CA VAL A 19 -15.49 7.36 -7.78
C VAL A 19 -14.53 7.89 -6.72
N GLY A 20 -14.44 7.17 -5.60
CA GLY A 20 -13.75 7.64 -4.40
C GLY A 20 -12.37 7.01 -4.15
N TYR A 21 -11.97 6.06 -4.99
CA TYR A 21 -10.85 5.16 -4.76
C TYR A 21 -10.41 4.50 -6.09
N PRO A 22 -9.10 4.25 -6.33
CA PRO A 22 -7.95 4.62 -5.48
C PRO A 22 -7.60 6.12 -5.52
N LEU A 23 -6.81 6.54 -4.54
CA LEU A 23 -6.24 7.90 -4.49
C LEU A 23 -4.82 7.88 -5.07
N ARG A 24 -4.52 8.79 -6.00
CA ARG A 24 -3.15 9.01 -6.46
C ARG A 24 -2.33 9.71 -5.38
N ILE A 25 -1.13 9.19 -5.11
CA ILE A 25 -0.19 9.80 -4.14
C ILE A 25 0.79 10.71 -4.87
N VAL A 26 1.02 11.90 -4.33
CA VAL A 26 2.19 12.72 -4.65
C VAL A 26 3.03 12.87 -3.39
N ALA A 27 4.08 12.05 -3.29
CA ALA A 27 5.01 12.07 -2.17
C ALA A 27 6.01 13.23 -2.33
N LYS A 28 6.19 14.01 -1.28
CA LYS A 28 7.24 15.03 -1.19
C LYS A 28 8.56 14.44 -0.72
N ASP A 29 8.47 13.49 0.22
CA ASP A 29 9.61 12.81 0.81
C ASP A 29 9.22 11.39 1.22
N VAL A 30 10.17 10.47 1.17
CA VAL A 30 10.02 9.05 1.52
C VAL A 30 11.00 8.73 2.63
N LYS A 31 10.49 8.30 3.78
CA LYS A 31 11.29 7.90 4.93
C LYS A 31 11.09 6.42 5.22
N ILE A 32 12.20 5.72 5.32
CA ILE A 32 12.25 4.30 5.71
C ILE A 32 12.59 4.24 7.20
N SER A 33 11.82 3.47 7.96
CA SER A 33 12.14 3.14 9.35
C SER A 33 12.02 1.63 9.56
N GLU A 34 13.12 0.98 9.89
CA GLU A 34 13.13 -0.45 10.18
C GLU A 34 12.13 -0.81 11.29
N LYS A 35 11.44 -1.93 11.09
CA LYS A 35 10.49 -2.50 12.04
C LYS A 35 10.69 -4.00 12.10
N GLU A 36 10.61 -4.55 13.31
CA GLU A 36 10.61 -5.99 13.51
C GLU A 36 9.55 -6.66 12.63
N PHE A 37 9.99 -7.63 11.84
CA PHE A 37 9.13 -8.37 10.93
C PHE A 37 8.09 -9.16 11.73
N ASN A 38 6.81 -8.97 11.39
CA ASN A 38 5.71 -9.71 12.00
C ASN A 38 4.87 -10.38 10.91
N MET A 39 5.16 -11.65 10.66
CA MET A 39 4.47 -12.47 9.67
C MET A 39 2.96 -12.52 9.90
N GLU A 40 2.53 -12.76 11.13
CA GLU A 40 1.12 -12.88 11.50
C GLU A 40 0.34 -11.57 11.24
N PHE A 41 0.98 -10.42 11.45
CA PHE A 41 0.38 -9.13 11.10
C PHE A 41 0.19 -9.01 9.58
N VAL A 42 1.20 -9.34 8.79
CA VAL A 42 1.16 -9.21 7.33
C VAL A 42 0.08 -10.12 6.73
N THR A 43 0.06 -11.40 7.09
CA THR A 43 -0.91 -12.37 6.57
C THR A 43 -2.35 -11.99 6.95
N LYS A 44 -2.59 -11.49 8.17
CA LYS A 44 -3.92 -10.99 8.57
C LYS A 44 -4.34 -9.69 7.89
N MET A 45 -3.39 -8.89 7.41
CA MET A 45 -3.67 -7.62 6.77
C MET A 45 -3.94 -7.77 5.27
N ILE A 46 -3.20 -8.64 4.57
CA ILE A 46 -3.33 -8.84 3.12
C ILE A 46 -4.79 -9.00 2.65
N PRO A 47 -5.65 -9.84 3.27
CA PRO A 47 -7.05 -9.98 2.86
C PRO A 47 -7.91 -8.72 3.00
N LYS A 48 -7.46 -7.74 3.78
CA LYS A 48 -8.16 -6.47 4.02
C LYS A 48 -7.71 -5.36 3.07
N LEU A 49 -6.66 -5.61 2.29
CA LEU A 49 -6.05 -4.64 1.39
C LEU A 49 -6.59 -4.83 -0.02
N ASP A 50 -6.68 -3.73 -0.76
CA ASP A 50 -6.75 -3.82 -2.21
C ASP A 50 -5.32 -4.00 -2.74
N TRP A 51 -5.01 -5.22 -3.18
CA TRP A 51 -3.68 -5.60 -3.64
C TRP A 51 -3.21 -4.73 -4.80
N LYS A 52 -4.08 -4.46 -5.78
CA LYS A 52 -3.73 -3.65 -6.96
C LYS A 52 -3.34 -2.24 -6.54
N VAL A 53 -4.12 -1.65 -5.63
CA VAL A 53 -3.85 -0.29 -5.14
C VAL A 53 -2.56 -0.24 -4.32
N LEU A 54 -2.25 -1.28 -3.56
CA LEU A 54 -0.98 -1.36 -2.83
C LEU A 54 0.21 -1.41 -3.79
N VAL A 55 0.15 -2.30 -4.79
CA VAL A 55 1.20 -2.45 -5.81
C VAL A 55 1.40 -1.15 -6.58
N GLU A 56 0.32 -0.54 -7.07
CA GLU A 56 0.39 0.75 -7.77
C GLU A 56 0.99 1.85 -6.90
N ALA A 57 0.58 1.96 -5.63
CA ALA A 57 1.11 2.95 -4.72
C ALA A 57 2.61 2.72 -4.41
N ALA A 58 3.02 1.46 -4.25
CA ALA A 58 4.41 1.08 -4.07
C ALA A 58 5.26 1.40 -5.31
N ILE A 59 4.75 1.15 -6.52
CA ILE A 59 5.41 1.51 -7.78
C ILE A 59 5.57 3.03 -7.90
N GLN A 60 4.52 3.81 -7.58
CA GLN A 60 4.55 5.28 -7.65
C GLN A 60 5.64 5.91 -6.77
N ILE A 61 6.04 5.25 -5.69
CA ILE A 61 7.07 5.73 -4.77
C ILE A 61 8.43 5.02 -4.94
N GLY A 62 8.57 4.15 -5.94
CA GLY A 62 9.82 3.42 -6.22
C GLY A 62 10.10 2.21 -5.33
N HIS A 63 9.12 1.76 -4.52
CA HIS A 63 9.24 0.61 -3.61
C HIS A 63 8.43 -0.62 -4.07
N GLY A 64 7.89 -0.61 -5.29
CA GLY A 64 7.11 -1.73 -5.83
C GLY A 64 7.94 -2.89 -6.37
N ASN A 65 9.27 -2.78 -6.39
CA ASN A 65 10.12 -3.79 -7.00
C ASN A 65 10.03 -5.13 -6.23
N GLY A 66 9.78 -6.21 -6.95
CA GLY A 66 9.68 -7.55 -6.36
C GLY A 66 8.33 -7.88 -5.72
N LEU A 67 7.31 -7.01 -5.85
CA LEU A 67 5.92 -7.38 -5.63
C LEU A 67 5.32 -7.97 -6.92
N PRO A 68 4.58 -9.09 -6.85
CA PRO A 68 3.86 -9.61 -8.00
C PRO A 68 2.64 -8.75 -8.32
N GLU A 69 2.29 -8.66 -9.62
CA GLU A 69 1.11 -7.90 -10.08
C GLU A 69 -0.20 -8.46 -9.48
N GLN A 70 -0.25 -9.77 -9.30
CA GLN A 70 -1.36 -10.47 -8.65
C GLN A 70 -0.82 -11.22 -7.44
N LEU A 71 -1.59 -11.24 -6.36
CA LEU A 71 -1.25 -12.04 -5.19
C LEU A 71 -1.31 -13.52 -5.59
N VAL A 72 -0.24 -14.26 -5.30
CA VAL A 72 -0.18 -15.72 -5.52
C VAL A 72 -0.99 -16.43 -4.45
N ASP A 73 -1.59 -17.58 -4.75
CA ASP A 73 -2.49 -18.27 -3.80
C ASP A 73 -1.77 -18.72 -2.52
N ASP A 74 -0.54 -19.24 -2.63
CA ASP A 74 0.26 -19.74 -1.49
C ASP A 74 1.22 -18.68 -0.92
N TYR A 75 0.85 -17.40 -0.97
CA TYR A 75 1.70 -16.29 -0.51
C TYR A 75 2.11 -16.38 0.96
N GLU A 76 1.37 -17.14 1.78
CA GLU A 76 1.66 -17.34 3.20
C GLU A 76 2.92 -18.17 3.44
N GLU A 77 3.32 -18.99 2.46
CA GLU A 77 4.53 -19.82 2.52
C GLU A 77 5.79 -19.07 2.01
N ASP A 78 5.60 -17.95 1.31
CA ASP A 78 6.68 -17.12 0.75
C ASP A 78 7.12 -16.04 1.76
N GLU A 79 8.02 -16.41 2.66
CA GLU A 79 8.57 -15.50 3.68
C GLU A 79 9.24 -14.26 3.06
N ASP A 80 9.88 -14.40 1.89
CA ASP A 80 10.55 -13.30 1.20
C ASP A 80 9.53 -12.30 0.65
N LEU A 81 8.43 -12.77 0.08
CA LEU A 81 7.30 -11.91 -0.31
C LEU A 81 6.69 -11.22 0.91
N LEU A 82 6.45 -11.95 2.01
CA LEU A 82 5.88 -11.39 3.23
C LEU A 82 6.77 -10.31 3.86
N LYS A 83 8.10 -10.46 3.81
CA LYS A 83 9.06 -9.43 4.22
C LYS A 83 8.98 -8.18 3.34
N LYS A 84 8.85 -8.33 2.02
CA LYS A 84 8.66 -7.18 1.11
C LYS A 84 7.35 -6.46 1.39
N ILE A 85 6.27 -7.20 1.63
CA ILE A 85 4.97 -6.61 1.98
C ILE A 85 5.06 -5.89 3.33
N HIS A 86 5.69 -6.49 4.34
CA HIS A 86 5.96 -5.85 5.63
C HIS A 86 6.70 -4.52 5.46
N HIS A 87 7.79 -4.51 4.70
CA HIS A 87 8.58 -3.30 4.43
C HIS A 87 7.68 -2.17 3.91
N ILE A 88 6.88 -2.46 2.88
CA ILE A 88 6.01 -1.49 2.22
C ILE A 88 4.88 -1.01 3.15
N LEU A 89 4.28 -1.90 3.95
CA LEU A 89 3.19 -1.55 4.86
C LEU A 89 3.65 -0.81 6.11
N MET A 90 4.80 -1.19 6.66
CA MET A 90 5.21 -0.84 8.03
C MET A 90 6.43 0.06 8.12
N GLU A 91 7.36 -0.05 7.19
CA GLU A 91 8.65 0.64 7.23
C GLU A 91 8.67 1.87 6.32
N VAL A 92 7.93 1.82 5.21
CA VAL A 92 7.84 2.93 4.27
C VAL A 92 6.78 3.93 4.74
N SER A 93 7.24 5.17 4.95
CA SER A 93 6.39 6.29 5.34
C SER A 93 6.62 7.49 4.41
N LEU A 94 5.52 8.13 4.02
CA LEU A 94 5.51 9.21 3.04
C LEU A 94 5.16 10.53 3.71
N THR A 95 5.92 11.57 3.42
CA THR A 95 5.44 12.94 3.60
C THR A 95 4.62 13.29 2.37
N VAL A 96 3.30 13.15 2.48
CA VAL A 96 2.37 13.37 1.37
C VAL A 96 2.16 14.88 1.20
N SER A 97 2.40 15.39 0.00
CA SER A 97 2.00 16.77 -0.32
C SER A 97 0.49 16.80 -0.56
N ASN A 98 0.02 15.99 -1.50
CA ASN A 98 -1.37 15.95 -1.94
C ASN A 98 -1.82 14.51 -2.23
N LEU A 99 -3.11 14.25 -2.01
CA LEU A 99 -3.83 13.09 -2.54
C LEU A 99 -4.86 13.56 -3.56
N PHE A 100 -4.94 12.87 -4.71
CA PHE A 100 -5.90 13.20 -5.75
C PHE A 100 -6.80 12.02 -6.06
N LEU A 101 -8.07 12.29 -6.35
CA LEU A 101 -8.94 11.30 -6.98
C LEU A 101 -8.42 10.98 -8.37
N MET A 102 -8.27 9.70 -8.68
CA MET A 102 -8.06 9.29 -10.06
C MET A 102 -9.34 9.55 -10.85
N LYS A 103 -9.27 10.45 -11.84
CA LYS A 103 -10.37 10.66 -12.80
C LYS A 103 -10.26 9.57 -13.85
N TYR A 104 -11.28 8.71 -13.93
CA TYR A 104 -11.53 7.86 -15.10
C TYR A 104 -12.38 8.62 -16.11
#